data_AF-A0ABD1S749-F1
#
_entry.id   AF-A0ABD1S749-F1
#
_cell.length_a   1.000
_cell.length_b   1.000
_cell.length_c   1.000
_cell.angle_alpha   90.00
_cell.angle_beta   90.00
_cell.angle_gamma   90.00
#
_symmetry.space_group_name_H-M   'P 1'
#
loop_
_entity.id
_entity.type
_entity.pdbx_description
1 polymer ?
#
loop_
_entity_poly.entity_id
_entity_poly.type
_entity_poly.pdbx_seq_one_letter_code
_entity_poly.pdbx_strand_id
1 'polypeptide(L)'
;MPSTSPISDLIVFKYCLGGLTERSDLLKEIAISATEENLTKFSDQVSLFSGCSHHRRQIIVAKRLVEEGMQAWTSISQSNHHVLWENLAFGINECFMKITGCSRSLTHQDFECLRRIAGCQDLVSQENFEKMWCWLYPVAFNLSRTSVNAMWASLLPKWMEGFITKEEAESALQGPGGLQDPGTFVLRFPTSRSWPHPDAGSLVVTYVGSDYTIHHRLLSLDFIDGSGAKEMTGKPLQDMLLEEPELSRLGRTSLSH
;
A
#
# COMPACT_ATOMS: atom_id res chain seq x y z
N MET A 1 -6.11 17.43 32.93
CA MET A 1 -5.74 17.02 31.56
C MET A 1 -4.28 16.59 31.62
N PRO A 2 -3.92 15.32 31.37
CA PRO A 2 -2.50 14.98 31.32
C PRO A 2 -1.89 15.70 30.12
N SER A 3 -0.91 16.55 30.39
CA SER A 3 -0.11 17.22 29.36
C SER A 3 0.67 16.14 28.60
N THR A 4 0.22 15.79 27.40
CA THR A 4 0.95 14.87 26.52
C THR A 4 2.22 15.56 26.06
N SER A 5 3.35 15.14 26.63
CA SER A 5 4.66 15.66 26.27
C SER A 5 4.95 15.45 24.78
N PRO A 6 5.60 16.40 24.10
CA PRO A 6 6.05 16.21 22.72
C PRO A 6 7.02 15.01 22.63
N ILE A 7 7.04 14.36 21.46
CA ILE A 7 8.01 13.28 21.18
C ILE A 7 9.42 13.89 21.21
N SER A 8 10.35 13.24 21.92
CA SER A 8 11.68 13.80 22.14
C SER A 8 12.59 13.70 20.91
N ASP A 9 13.57 14.60 20.80
CA ASP A 9 14.55 14.60 19.71
C ASP A 9 15.36 13.30 19.64
N LEU A 10 15.55 12.62 20.78
CA LEU A 10 16.19 11.31 20.82
C LEU A 10 15.39 10.26 20.01
N ILE A 11 14.06 10.30 20.08
CA ILE A 11 13.17 9.40 19.36
C ILE A 11 13.20 9.72 17.85
N VAL A 12 13.23 11.00 17.50
CA VAL A 12 13.42 11.45 16.11
C VAL A 12 14.73 10.91 15.55
N PHE A 13 15.83 11.08 16.27
CA PHE A 13 17.14 10.60 15.84
C PHE A 13 17.20 9.08 15.70
N LYS A 14 16.62 8.34 16.66
CA LYS A 14 16.48 6.88 16.59
C LYS A 14 15.70 6.44 15.34
N TYR A 15 14.60 7.12 15.03
CA TYR A 15 13.84 6.82 13.82
C TYR A 15 14.67 7.05 12.55
N CYS A 16 15.35 8.19 12.45
CA CYS A 16 16.14 8.54 11.27
C CYS A 16 17.27 7.53 11.02
N LEU A 17 17.97 7.09 12.06
CA LEU A 17 19.09 6.14 11.94
C LEU A 17 18.69 4.66 11.95
N GLY A 18 17.49 4.32 12.42
CA GLY A 18 17.03 2.94 12.52
C GLY A 18 16.79 2.27 11.18
N GLY A 19 16.91 0.94 11.15
CA GLY A 19 16.44 0.10 10.06
C GLY A 19 14.91 -0.05 10.08
N LEU A 20 14.38 -0.84 9.15
CA LEU A 20 12.92 -1.01 9.02
C LEU A 20 12.29 -1.65 10.26
N THR A 21 12.98 -2.62 10.87
CA THR A 21 12.50 -3.31 12.08
C THR A 21 12.48 -2.34 13.27
N GLU A 22 13.58 -1.62 13.51
CA GLU A 22 13.67 -0.66 14.62
C GLU A 22 12.66 0.47 14.48
N ARG A 23 12.42 0.94 13.25
CA ARG A 23 11.38 1.94 12.95
C ARG A 23 9.98 1.39 13.22
N SER A 24 9.72 0.13 12.87
CA SER A 24 8.42 -0.53 13.07
C SER A 24 8.09 -0.60 14.56
N ASP A 25 9.02 -1.13 15.36
CA ASP A 25 8.85 -1.28 16.80
C ASP A 25 8.67 0.07 17.48
N LEU A 26 9.52 1.05 17.13
CA LEU A 26 9.43 2.41 17.64
C LEU A 26 8.08 3.06 17.31
N LEU A 27 7.59 2.90 16.08
CA LEU A 27 6.29 3.46 15.69
C LEU A 27 5.13 2.76 16.39
N LYS A 28 5.19 1.43 16.61
CA LYS A 28 4.17 0.70 17.39
C LYS A 28 4.07 1.23 18.81
N GLU A 29 5.21 1.49 19.48
CA GLU A 29 5.24 2.08 20.83
C GLU A 29 4.65 3.50 20.87
N ILE A 30 5.05 4.35 19.90
CA ILE A 30 4.57 5.73 19.83
C ILE A 30 3.07 5.78 19.49
N ALA A 31 2.61 4.96 18.54
CA ALA A 31 1.23 4.91 18.07
C ALA A 31 0.21 4.74 19.21
N ILE A 32 0.54 3.93 20.21
CA ILE A 32 -0.35 3.63 21.34
C ILE A 32 -0.56 4.85 22.25
N SER A 33 0.45 5.70 22.39
CA SER A 33 0.47 6.76 23.43
C SER A 33 0.40 8.18 22.88
N ALA A 34 0.89 8.42 21.66
CA ALA A 34 0.94 9.75 21.05
C ALA A 34 -0.43 10.20 20.53
N THR A 35 -0.67 11.51 20.54
CA THR A 35 -1.79 12.13 19.85
C THR A 35 -1.49 12.28 18.35
N GLU A 36 -2.53 12.42 17.52
CA GLU A 36 -2.38 12.71 16.08
C GLU A 36 -1.54 13.98 15.82
N GLU A 37 -1.71 15.00 16.67
CA GLU A 37 -0.93 16.24 16.58
C GLU A 37 0.56 15.98 16.87
N ASN A 38 0.87 15.18 17.90
CA ASN A 38 2.24 14.81 18.22
C ASN A 38 2.88 13.96 17.11
N LEU A 39 2.13 13.03 16.51
CA LEU A 39 2.59 12.25 15.35
C LEU A 39 2.85 13.13 14.14
N THR A 40 2.01 14.14 13.89
CA THR A 40 2.22 15.10 12.81
C THR A 40 3.50 15.89 13.02
N LYS A 41 3.71 16.48 14.21
CA LYS A 41 4.95 17.20 14.54
C LYS A 41 6.20 16.31 14.43
N PHE A 42 6.12 15.09 14.95
CA PHE A 42 7.18 14.10 14.83
C PHE A 42 7.50 13.77 13.37
N SER A 43 6.47 13.60 12.53
CA SER A 43 6.61 13.33 11.11
C SER A 43 7.28 14.49 10.35
N ASP A 44 6.98 15.74 10.73
CA ASP A 44 7.59 16.93 10.16
C ASP A 44 9.07 17.05 10.57
N GLN A 45 9.40 16.76 11.84
CA GLN A 45 10.79 16.71 12.32
C GLN A 45 11.60 15.61 11.63
N VAL A 46 11.06 14.39 11.53
CA VAL A 46 11.72 13.30 10.80
C VAL A 46 11.98 13.69 9.34
N SER A 47 10.99 14.32 8.68
CA SER A 47 11.15 14.78 7.30
C SER A 47 12.28 15.81 7.19
N LEU A 48 12.37 16.75 8.13
CA LEU A 48 13.43 17.75 8.21
C LEU A 48 14.82 17.13 8.39
N PHE A 49 14.97 16.19 9.33
CA PHE A 49 16.28 15.61 9.66
C PHE A 49 16.74 14.51 8.70
N SER A 50 15.81 13.75 8.12
CA SER A 50 16.13 12.74 7.11
C SER A 50 16.29 13.33 5.70
N GLY A 51 15.79 14.54 5.46
CA GLY A 51 15.67 15.11 4.12
C GLY A 51 14.67 14.37 3.21
N CYS A 52 13.79 13.54 3.78
CA CYS A 52 12.88 12.66 3.03
C CYS A 52 11.45 12.79 3.55
N SER A 53 10.57 13.40 2.75
CA SER A 53 9.14 13.59 3.08
C SER A 53 8.33 12.29 3.06
N HIS A 54 8.81 11.24 2.38
CA HIS A 54 8.07 9.98 2.25
C HIS A 54 7.83 9.27 3.61
N HIS A 55 8.68 9.54 4.62
CA HIS A 55 8.47 9.03 5.97
C HIS A 55 7.22 9.60 6.63
N ARG A 56 6.84 10.84 6.26
CA ARG A 56 5.77 11.58 6.92
C ARG A 56 4.48 10.78 6.96
N ARG A 57 4.12 10.22 5.82
CA ARG A 57 2.90 9.43 5.67
C ARG A 57 2.93 8.16 6.51
N GLN A 58 4.04 7.42 6.46
CA GLN A 58 4.17 6.16 7.20
C GLN A 58 4.06 6.36 8.72
N ILE A 59 4.53 7.52 9.21
CA ILE A 59 4.40 7.94 10.61
C ILE A 59 2.95 8.30 10.94
N ILE A 60 2.31 9.14 10.12
CA ILE A 60 0.93 9.59 10.37
C ILE A 60 -0.06 8.41 10.39
N VAL A 61 0.10 7.44 9.49
CA VAL A 61 -0.80 6.28 9.45
C VAL A 61 -0.53 5.24 10.55
N ALA A 62 0.59 5.35 11.27
CA ALA A 62 1.02 4.33 12.24
C ALA A 62 -0.04 4.08 13.33
N LYS A 63 -0.64 5.14 13.86
CA LYS A 63 -1.64 5.03 14.93
C LYS A 63 -2.83 4.20 14.50
N ARG A 64 -3.48 4.62 13.41
CA ARG A 64 -4.64 3.91 12.87
C ARG A 64 -4.29 2.50 12.39
N LEU A 65 -3.13 2.29 11.77
CA LEU A 65 -2.67 0.96 11.35
C LEU A 65 -2.61 0.01 12.55
N VAL A 66 -2.01 0.45 13.66
CA VAL A 66 -1.86 -0.36 14.88
C VAL A 66 -3.20 -0.59 15.56
N GLU A 67 -4.01 0.46 15.76
CA GLU A 67 -5.31 0.36 16.42
C GLU A 67 -6.31 -0.50 15.64
N GLU A 68 -6.48 -0.23 14.33
CA GLU A 68 -7.39 -0.99 13.47
C GLU A 68 -6.90 -2.43 13.28
N GLY A 69 -5.58 -2.66 13.25
CA GLY A 69 -4.99 -4.00 13.16
C GLY A 69 -5.23 -4.84 14.41
N MET A 70 -5.01 -4.26 15.60
CA MET A 70 -5.33 -4.93 16.86
C MET A 70 -6.83 -5.25 16.95
N GLN A 71 -7.68 -4.29 16.59
CA GLN A 71 -9.13 -4.49 16.58
C GLN A 71 -9.53 -5.63 15.64
N ALA A 72 -9.04 -5.61 14.40
CA ALA A 72 -9.34 -6.64 13.41
C ALA A 72 -8.89 -8.03 13.89
N TRP A 73 -7.65 -8.15 14.38
CA TRP A 73 -7.15 -9.42 14.92
C TRP A 73 -7.98 -9.93 16.09
N THR A 74 -8.28 -9.09 17.09
CA THR A 74 -9.08 -9.48 18.25
C THR A 74 -10.48 -9.91 17.86
N SER A 75 -11.14 -9.19 16.95
CA SER A 75 -12.48 -9.52 16.46
C SER A 75 -12.52 -10.85 15.71
N ILE A 76 -11.54 -11.11 14.84
CA ILE A 76 -11.49 -12.33 14.03
C ILE A 76 -11.04 -13.54 14.86
N SER A 77 -10.01 -13.36 15.68
CA SER A 77 -9.41 -14.46 16.46
C SER A 77 -10.23 -14.89 17.66
N GLN A 78 -11.08 -14.00 18.20
CA GLN A 78 -11.85 -14.27 19.41
C GLN A 78 -10.95 -14.76 20.57
N SER A 79 -9.75 -14.18 20.69
CA SER A 79 -8.70 -14.54 21.67
C SER A 79 -7.96 -15.86 21.40
N ASN A 80 -8.15 -16.50 20.25
CA ASN A 80 -7.34 -17.65 19.85
C ASN A 80 -5.96 -17.21 19.35
N HIS A 81 -4.94 -18.04 19.60
CA HIS A 81 -3.58 -17.81 19.09
C HIS A 81 -3.46 -18.05 17.57
N HIS A 82 -4.37 -18.83 17.01
CA HIS A 82 -4.42 -19.16 15.59
C HIS A 82 -5.86 -19.10 15.07
N VAL A 83 -6.00 -18.78 13.79
CA VAL A 83 -7.29 -18.78 13.09
C VAL A 83 -7.16 -19.53 11.77
N LEU A 84 -8.27 -20.08 11.29
CA LEU A 84 -8.33 -20.61 9.92
C LEU A 84 -8.27 -19.45 8.92
N TRP A 85 -7.54 -19.64 7.82
CA TRP A 85 -7.40 -18.65 6.75
C TRP A 85 -8.75 -18.18 6.22
N GLU A 86 -9.70 -19.09 6.00
CA GLU A 86 -11.02 -18.74 5.48
C GLU A 86 -11.77 -17.74 6.38
N ASN A 87 -11.69 -17.93 7.70
CA ASN A 87 -12.29 -17.01 8.66
C ASN A 87 -11.58 -15.65 8.65
N LEU A 88 -10.25 -15.67 8.51
CA LEU A 88 -9.46 -14.46 8.40
C LEU A 88 -9.76 -13.69 7.11
N ALA A 89 -9.80 -14.37 5.97
CA ALA A 89 -10.04 -13.78 4.66
C ALA A 89 -11.36 -13.02 4.62
N PHE A 90 -12.43 -13.59 5.20
CA PHE A 90 -13.71 -12.92 5.34
C PHE A 90 -13.60 -11.61 6.13
N GLY A 91 -13.05 -11.65 7.36
CA GLY A 91 -12.93 -10.45 8.20
C GLY A 91 -11.97 -9.40 7.63
N ILE A 92 -10.92 -9.83 6.93
CA ILE A 92 -10.00 -8.94 6.22
C ILE A 92 -10.70 -8.23 5.07
N ASN A 93 -11.57 -8.91 4.31
CA ASN A 93 -12.35 -8.28 3.26
C ASN A 93 -13.23 -7.16 3.83
N GLU A 94 -13.91 -7.42 4.95
CA GLU A 94 -14.76 -6.42 5.61
C GLU A 94 -13.94 -5.19 6.06
N CYS A 95 -12.78 -5.41 6.66
CA CYS A 95 -11.86 -4.34 7.04
C CYS A 95 -11.38 -3.55 5.81
N PHE A 96 -10.96 -4.25 4.75
CA PHE A 96 -10.51 -3.64 3.51
C PHE A 96 -11.59 -2.76 2.88
N MET A 97 -12.82 -3.26 2.78
CA MET A 97 -13.95 -2.51 2.22
C MET A 97 -14.28 -1.29 3.08
N LYS A 98 -14.22 -1.41 4.41
CA LYS A 98 -14.42 -0.29 5.33
C LYS A 98 -13.35 0.80 5.18
N ILE A 99 -12.08 0.41 5.06
CA ILE A 99 -10.97 1.37 4.92
C ILE A 99 -11.00 2.05 3.56
N THR A 100 -11.18 1.26 2.49
CA THR A 100 -11.12 1.78 1.12
C THR A 100 -12.37 2.56 0.72
N GLY A 101 -13.55 2.20 1.24
CA GLY A 101 -14.83 2.73 0.75
C GLY A 101 -15.10 2.39 -0.71
N CYS A 102 -14.35 1.45 -1.30
CA CYS A 102 -14.53 0.99 -2.68
C CYS A 102 -15.76 0.07 -2.80
N SER A 103 -16.32 -0.03 -4.01
CA SER A 103 -17.32 -1.05 -4.34
C SER A 103 -16.70 -2.40 -4.72
N ARG A 104 -15.44 -2.42 -5.16
CA ARG A 104 -14.69 -3.63 -5.54
C ARG A 104 -14.03 -4.26 -4.31
N SER A 105 -14.51 -5.46 -3.96
CA SER A 105 -13.91 -6.32 -2.94
C SER A 105 -12.65 -7.03 -3.42
N LEU A 106 -11.94 -7.64 -2.48
CA LEU A 106 -10.83 -8.54 -2.80
C LEU A 106 -11.35 -9.80 -3.50
N THR A 107 -10.63 -10.24 -4.50
CA THR A 107 -10.87 -11.46 -5.27
C THR A 107 -10.08 -12.63 -4.68
N HIS A 108 -10.37 -13.85 -5.15
CA HIS A 108 -9.60 -15.03 -4.76
C HIS A 108 -8.09 -14.86 -5.03
N GLN A 109 -7.71 -14.27 -6.18
CA GLN A 109 -6.31 -14.02 -6.52
C GLN A 109 -5.65 -13.03 -5.56
N ASP A 110 -6.37 -11.99 -5.14
CA ASP A 110 -5.88 -11.02 -4.17
C ASP A 110 -5.60 -11.70 -2.81
N PHE A 111 -6.46 -12.63 -2.40
CA PHE A 111 -6.25 -13.43 -1.18
C PHE A 111 -5.08 -14.40 -1.29
N GLU A 112 -4.86 -15.05 -2.43
CA GLU A 112 -3.65 -15.87 -2.63
C GLU A 112 -2.38 -15.03 -2.50
N CYS A 113 -2.37 -13.82 -3.04
CA CYS A 113 -1.26 -12.89 -2.86
C CYS A 113 -1.06 -12.54 -1.37
N LEU A 114 -2.13 -12.19 -0.66
CA LEU A 114 -2.07 -11.89 0.77
C LEU A 114 -1.60 -13.09 1.61
N ARG A 115 -2.03 -14.31 1.28
CA ARG A 115 -1.60 -15.53 1.96
C ARG A 115 -0.09 -15.75 1.81
N ARG A 116 0.46 -15.50 0.61
CA ARG A 116 1.92 -15.55 0.36
C ARG A 116 2.67 -14.48 1.16
N ILE A 117 2.14 -13.26 1.24
CA ILE A 117 2.74 -12.17 2.04
C ILE A 117 2.73 -12.50 3.54
N ALA A 118 1.63 -13.06 4.03
CA ALA A 118 1.49 -13.53 5.41
C ALA A 118 2.48 -14.66 5.75
N GLY A 119 2.87 -15.44 4.73
CA GLY A 119 3.70 -16.65 4.90
C GLY A 119 2.97 -17.76 5.65
N CYS A 120 1.66 -17.88 5.45
CA CYS A 120 0.81 -18.88 6.12
C CYS A 120 0.20 -19.88 5.13
N GLN A 121 -0.36 -20.95 5.68
CA GLN A 121 -1.18 -21.93 4.95
C GLN A 121 -2.62 -21.79 5.45
N ASP A 122 -3.24 -22.88 5.90
CA ASP A 122 -4.61 -22.88 6.42
C ASP A 122 -4.73 -22.29 7.82
N LEU A 123 -3.68 -22.39 8.65
CA LEU A 123 -3.64 -21.79 9.98
C LEU A 123 -2.79 -20.52 9.96
N VAL A 124 -3.32 -19.47 10.58
CA VAL A 124 -2.71 -18.15 10.62
C VAL A 124 -2.48 -17.74 12.06
N SER A 125 -1.23 -17.45 12.42
CA SER A 125 -0.87 -16.87 13.72
C SER A 125 -1.02 -15.34 13.71
N GLN A 126 -0.95 -14.72 14.88
CA GLN A 126 -0.91 -13.26 14.99
C GLN A 126 0.27 -12.65 14.22
N GLU A 127 1.44 -13.29 14.23
CA GLU A 127 2.62 -12.80 13.50
C GLU A 127 2.39 -12.81 11.98
N ASN A 128 1.75 -13.87 11.46
CA ASN A 128 1.38 -13.94 10.04
C ASN A 128 0.39 -12.84 9.68
N PHE A 129 -0.62 -12.61 10.53
CA PHE A 129 -1.57 -11.52 10.36
C PHE A 129 -0.87 -10.16 10.34
N GLU A 130 0.02 -9.88 11.30
CA GLU A 130 0.74 -8.61 11.38
C GLU A 130 1.59 -8.35 10.13
N LYS A 131 2.29 -9.37 9.61
CA LYS A 131 3.06 -9.28 8.36
C LYS A 131 2.18 -8.88 7.18
N MET A 132 1.03 -9.53 7.03
CA MET A 132 0.05 -9.22 5.99
C MET A 132 -0.57 -7.83 6.18
N TRP A 133 -0.96 -7.48 7.41
CA TRP A 133 -1.61 -6.22 7.73
C TRP A 133 -0.70 -5.02 7.51
N CYS A 134 0.58 -5.13 7.86
CA CYS A 134 1.58 -4.10 7.59
C CYS A 134 1.78 -3.84 6.08
N TRP A 135 1.41 -4.80 5.22
CA TRP A 135 1.39 -4.59 3.78
C TRP A 135 0.02 -4.06 3.29
N LEU A 136 -1.08 -4.69 3.73
CA LEU A 136 -2.42 -4.41 3.26
C LEU A 136 -2.93 -3.03 3.71
N TYR A 137 -2.68 -2.62 4.95
CA TYR A 137 -3.24 -1.39 5.48
C TYR A 137 -2.77 -0.14 4.71
N PRO A 138 -1.47 0.06 4.43
CA PRO A 138 -1.03 1.17 3.57
C PRO A 138 -1.63 1.13 2.16
N VAL A 139 -1.87 -0.06 1.60
CA VAL A 139 -2.53 -0.24 0.30
C VAL A 139 -3.98 0.22 0.38
N ALA A 140 -4.74 -0.28 1.36
CA ALA A 140 -6.14 0.08 1.57
C ALA A 140 -6.29 1.59 1.86
N PHE A 141 -5.40 2.16 2.66
CA PHE A 141 -5.37 3.59 2.95
C PHE A 141 -5.04 4.43 1.72
N ASN A 142 -4.24 3.92 0.77
CA ASN A 142 -4.02 4.58 -0.51
C ASN A 142 -5.25 4.52 -1.41
N LEU A 143 -5.90 3.36 -1.46
CA LEU A 143 -7.10 3.12 -2.25
C LEU A 143 -8.31 3.93 -1.76
N SER A 144 -8.32 4.41 -0.52
CA SER A 144 -9.40 5.29 -0.02
C SER A 144 -9.37 6.70 -0.62
N ARG A 145 -8.27 7.09 -1.27
CA ARG A 145 -8.14 8.38 -1.97
C ARG A 145 -8.95 8.36 -3.26
N THR A 146 -9.77 9.38 -3.49
CA THR A 146 -10.78 9.42 -4.57
C THR A 146 -10.23 9.08 -5.97
N SER A 147 -9.06 9.60 -6.33
CA SER A 147 -8.42 9.37 -7.64
C SER A 147 -7.97 7.92 -7.83
N VAL A 148 -7.39 7.30 -6.80
CA VAL A 148 -6.92 5.91 -6.82
C VAL A 148 -8.10 4.94 -6.70
N ASN A 149 -9.08 5.28 -5.86
CA ASN A 149 -10.33 4.56 -5.66
C ASN A 149 -11.06 4.33 -6.99
N ALA A 150 -11.24 5.40 -7.78
CA ALA A 150 -11.93 5.34 -9.07
C ALA A 150 -11.27 4.37 -10.06
N MET A 151 -9.93 4.29 -10.05
CA MET A 151 -9.19 3.33 -10.88
C MET A 151 -9.34 1.90 -10.39
N TRP A 152 -9.26 1.67 -9.07
CA TRP A 152 -9.43 0.35 -8.49
C TRP A 152 -10.85 -0.21 -8.72
N ALA A 153 -11.87 0.64 -8.54
CA ALA A 153 -13.27 0.28 -8.70
C ALA A 153 -13.68 0.02 -10.15
N SER A 154 -12.90 0.50 -11.13
CA SER A 154 -13.18 0.28 -12.55
C SER A 154 -12.89 -1.17 -12.96
N LEU A 155 -13.94 -1.87 -13.41
CA LEU A 155 -13.84 -3.25 -13.91
C LEU A 155 -13.65 -3.31 -15.44
N LEU A 156 -14.07 -2.27 -16.16
CA LEU A 156 -14.03 -2.19 -17.62
C LEU A 156 -13.71 -0.75 -18.06
N PRO A 157 -12.46 -0.44 -18.46
CA PRO A 157 -11.29 -1.31 -18.40
C PRO A 157 -10.78 -1.50 -16.95
N LYS A 158 -10.20 -2.66 -16.65
CA LYS A 158 -9.52 -2.90 -15.36
C LYS A 158 -8.19 -2.15 -15.34
N TRP A 159 -8.16 -1.00 -14.68
CA TRP A 159 -6.96 -0.15 -14.63
C TRP A 159 -5.88 -0.70 -13.71
N MET A 160 -6.28 -1.32 -12.60
CA MET A 160 -5.38 -1.84 -11.59
C MET A 160 -5.55 -3.34 -11.42
N GLU A 161 -4.48 -4.08 -11.72
CA GLU A 161 -4.33 -5.45 -11.25
C GLU A 161 -4.18 -5.46 -9.73
N GLY A 162 -3.34 -4.58 -9.19
CA GLY A 162 -3.19 -4.34 -7.75
C GLY A 162 -2.37 -5.42 -7.07
N PHE A 163 -2.96 -6.56 -6.71
CA PHE A 163 -2.37 -7.59 -5.86
C PHE A 163 -1.71 -8.67 -6.70
N ILE A 164 -0.62 -8.30 -7.38
CA ILE A 164 0.19 -9.22 -8.17
C ILE A 164 1.68 -9.02 -7.85
N THR A 165 2.48 -10.08 -7.99
CA THR A 165 3.93 -10.00 -7.82
C THR A 165 4.59 -9.25 -8.97
N LYS A 166 5.89 -8.97 -8.83
CA LYS A 166 6.69 -8.39 -9.92
C LYS A 166 6.68 -9.33 -11.14
N GLU A 167 6.85 -10.61 -10.90
CA GLU A 167 6.95 -11.67 -11.91
C GLU A 167 5.61 -11.92 -12.60
N GLU A 168 4.49 -11.88 -11.86
CA GLU A 168 3.14 -11.96 -12.42
C GLU A 168 2.86 -10.75 -13.34
N ALA A 169 3.31 -9.54 -12.94
CA ALA A 169 3.18 -8.35 -13.77
C ALA A 169 4.04 -8.39 -15.03
N GLU A 170 5.28 -8.90 -14.93
CA GLU A 170 6.15 -9.12 -16.10
C GLU A 170 5.53 -10.13 -17.06
N SER A 171 4.96 -11.21 -16.52
CA SER A 171 4.28 -12.25 -17.30
C SER A 171 3.04 -11.72 -18.00
N ALA A 172 2.30 -10.81 -17.36
CA ALA A 172 1.13 -10.15 -17.96
C ALA A 172 1.47 -9.26 -19.16
N LEU A 173 2.74 -8.85 -19.30
CA LEU A 173 3.25 -8.10 -20.46
C LEU A 173 3.90 -8.99 -21.52
N GLN A 174 3.94 -10.30 -21.30
CA GLN A 174 4.27 -11.28 -22.33
C GLN A 174 3.01 -11.59 -23.16
N GLY A 175 3.20 -11.89 -24.44
CA GLY A 175 2.20 -12.33 -25.40
C GLY A 175 2.69 -13.55 -26.17
N PRO A 176 1.87 -14.09 -27.11
CA PRO A 176 2.19 -15.31 -27.85
C PRO A 176 3.51 -15.27 -28.64
N GLY A 177 4.02 -14.07 -28.93
CA GLY A 177 5.27 -13.84 -29.67
C GLY A 177 6.40 -13.20 -28.86
N GLY A 178 6.30 -13.18 -27.52
CA GLY A 178 7.23 -12.46 -26.64
C GLY A 178 6.58 -11.20 -26.05
N LEU A 179 7.37 -10.17 -25.74
CA LEU A 179 6.84 -8.94 -25.13
C LEU A 179 5.75 -8.27 -25.98
N GLN A 180 4.75 -7.72 -25.31
CA GLN A 180 3.73 -6.88 -25.94
C GLN A 180 4.33 -5.58 -26.51
N ASP A 181 3.54 -4.82 -27.27
CA ASP A 181 3.99 -3.57 -27.88
C ASP A 181 4.51 -2.57 -26.82
N PRO A 182 5.55 -1.78 -27.14
CA PRO A 182 5.98 -0.65 -26.32
C PRO A 182 4.81 0.26 -25.93
N GLY A 183 4.82 0.71 -24.68
CA GLY A 183 3.74 1.49 -24.10
C GLY A 183 2.62 0.67 -23.45
N THR A 184 2.69 -0.66 -23.52
CA THR A 184 1.79 -1.53 -22.76
C THR A 184 2.19 -1.56 -21.29
N PHE A 185 1.24 -1.35 -20.37
CA PHE A 185 1.53 -1.27 -18.94
C PHE A 185 0.46 -1.91 -18.04
N VAL A 186 0.88 -2.26 -16.82
CA VAL A 186 0.02 -2.74 -15.73
C VAL A 186 0.35 -1.99 -14.43
N LEU A 187 -0.67 -1.78 -13.60
CA LEU A 187 -0.54 -1.14 -12.29
C LEU A 187 -0.67 -2.15 -11.15
N ARG A 188 0.27 -2.10 -10.21
CA ARG A 188 0.33 -3.01 -9.06
C ARG A 188 0.86 -2.33 -7.80
N PHE A 189 0.57 -2.91 -6.64
CA PHE A 189 1.22 -2.57 -5.39
C PHE A 189 2.47 -3.46 -5.20
N PRO A 190 3.63 -2.91 -4.83
CA PRO A 190 4.84 -3.70 -4.65
C PRO A 190 4.75 -4.58 -3.39
N THR A 191 4.77 -5.90 -3.58
CA THR A 191 4.70 -6.90 -2.50
C THR A 191 5.91 -6.88 -1.55
N SER A 192 7.03 -6.28 -1.98
CA SER A 192 8.28 -6.18 -1.22
C SER A 192 8.39 -4.90 -0.36
N ARG A 193 7.28 -4.17 -0.19
CA ARG A 193 7.23 -2.86 0.49
C ARG A 193 6.11 -2.85 1.53
N SER A 194 6.42 -3.30 2.73
CA SER A 194 5.50 -3.26 3.88
C SER A 194 5.83 -2.09 4.79
N TRP A 195 4.85 -1.60 5.54
CA TRP A 195 5.06 -0.60 6.58
C TRP A 195 6.17 -1.05 7.56
N PRO A 196 7.08 -0.16 8.00
CA PRO A 196 7.09 1.30 7.78
C PRO A 196 7.97 1.75 6.61
N HIS A 197 8.16 0.93 5.57
CA HIS A 197 8.90 1.34 4.38
C HIS A 197 8.29 2.63 3.78
N PRO A 198 9.10 3.64 3.37
CA PRO A 198 8.58 4.89 2.79
C PRO A 198 7.57 4.67 1.66
N ASP A 199 7.89 3.74 0.75
CA ASP A 199 7.04 3.37 -0.38
C ASP A 199 5.88 2.41 -0.05
N ALA A 200 5.62 2.05 1.21
CA ALA A 200 4.54 1.12 1.54
C ALA A 200 3.17 1.65 1.07
N GLY A 201 2.42 0.81 0.35
CA GLY A 201 1.14 1.18 -0.27
C GLY A 201 1.24 2.02 -1.54
N SER A 202 2.45 2.33 -2.01
CA SER A 202 2.66 3.09 -3.26
C SER A 202 2.31 2.25 -4.49
N LEU A 203 2.04 2.93 -5.60
CA LEU A 203 1.70 2.27 -6.87
C LEU A 203 2.93 2.15 -7.75
N VAL A 204 3.11 1.00 -8.40
CA VAL A 204 4.15 0.78 -9.41
C VAL A 204 3.49 0.54 -10.75
N VAL A 205 3.98 1.24 -11.77
CA VAL A 205 3.71 0.90 -13.16
C VAL A 205 4.80 -0.02 -13.67
N THR A 206 4.41 -1.21 -14.13
CA THR A 206 5.27 -2.11 -14.90
C THR A 206 4.89 -1.97 -16.37
N TYR A 207 5.84 -1.69 -17.26
CA TYR A 207 5.55 -1.40 -18.67
C TYR A 207 6.63 -1.90 -19.63
N VAL A 208 6.26 -2.05 -20.90
CA VAL A 208 7.20 -2.34 -21.99
C VAL A 208 7.76 -1.03 -22.54
N GLY A 209 9.07 -0.85 -22.44
CA GLY A 209 9.78 0.33 -22.95
C GLY A 209 9.94 0.32 -24.46
N SER A 210 10.34 1.46 -25.01
CA SER A 210 10.67 1.59 -26.45
C SER A 210 11.88 0.76 -26.88
N ASP A 211 12.69 0.35 -25.91
CA ASP A 211 13.81 -0.59 -26.04
C ASP A 211 13.38 -2.06 -26.02
N TYR A 212 12.07 -2.33 -25.95
CA TYR A 212 11.51 -3.68 -25.82
C TYR A 212 12.05 -4.41 -24.58
N THR A 213 12.24 -3.69 -23.48
CA THR A 213 12.50 -4.30 -22.17
C THR A 213 11.42 -3.93 -21.15
N ILE A 214 11.31 -4.68 -20.06
CA ILE A 214 10.34 -4.40 -19.01
C ILE A 214 10.95 -3.43 -17.99
N HIS A 215 10.24 -2.34 -17.75
CA HIS A 215 10.59 -1.33 -16.76
C HIS A 215 9.60 -1.34 -15.61
N HIS A 216 10.07 -0.93 -14.43
CA HIS A 216 9.22 -0.73 -13.25
C HIS A 216 9.47 0.66 -12.70
N ARG A 217 8.42 1.48 -12.64
CA ARG A 217 8.49 2.85 -12.13
C ARG A 217 7.53 3.01 -10.96
N LEU A 218 8.07 3.47 -9.84
CA LEU A 218 7.26 3.91 -8.70
C LEU A 218 6.55 5.21 -9.06
N LEU A 219 5.24 5.26 -8.86
CA LEU A 219 4.43 6.45 -9.08
C LEU A 219 4.42 7.29 -7.81
N SER A 220 4.79 8.57 -7.92
CA SER A 220 4.66 9.51 -6.81
C SER A 220 3.19 9.94 -6.70
N LEU A 221 2.52 9.50 -5.64
CA LEU A 221 1.14 9.88 -5.33
C LEU A 221 1.06 11.16 -4.49
N ASP A 222 2.19 11.82 -4.22
CA ASP A 222 2.24 13.03 -3.38
C ASP A 222 1.65 14.26 -4.08
N PHE A 223 1.62 14.25 -5.42
CA PHE A 223 1.00 15.30 -6.24
C PHE A 223 -0.53 15.24 -6.25
N ILE A 224 -1.12 14.13 -5.80
CA ILE A 224 -2.56 13.90 -5.84
C ILE A 224 -3.27 14.50 -4.61
N ASP A 225 -2.54 14.70 -3.51
CA ASP A 225 -3.07 15.07 -2.19
C ASP A 225 -2.61 16.47 -1.71
N GLY A 226 -2.01 17.27 -2.58
CA GLY A 226 -1.49 18.60 -2.22
C GLY A 226 -2.61 19.61 -1.93
N SER A 227 -3.07 19.71 -0.68
CA SER A 227 -3.95 20.78 -0.19
C SER A 227 -3.33 22.19 -0.21
N GLY A 228 -2.12 22.36 -0.76
CA GLY A 228 -1.37 23.61 -0.78
C GLY A 228 -0.64 23.95 -2.08
N ALA A 229 -0.73 23.14 -3.13
CA ALA A 229 -0.16 23.46 -4.43
C ALA A 229 -1.29 23.71 -5.42
N LYS A 230 -1.43 24.99 -5.80
CA LYS A 230 -2.19 25.51 -6.94
C LYS A 230 -2.73 24.42 -7.87
N GLU A 231 -4.06 24.30 -7.93
CA GLU A 231 -4.82 24.31 -9.18
C GLU A 231 -4.04 23.76 -10.41
N MET A 232 -3.52 22.54 -10.31
CA MET A 232 -2.92 21.84 -11.44
C MET A 232 -3.77 20.62 -11.70
N THR A 233 -4.84 20.93 -12.44
CA THR A 233 -5.74 20.05 -13.18
C THR A 233 -6.49 19.03 -12.31
N GLY A 234 -7.81 19.22 -12.19
CA GLY A 234 -8.75 18.18 -11.70
C GLY A 234 -8.87 16.99 -12.66
N LYS A 235 -7.73 16.56 -13.21
CA LYS A 235 -7.60 15.55 -14.24
C LYS A 235 -7.49 14.17 -13.57
N PRO A 236 -8.31 13.19 -13.99
CA PRO A 236 -8.23 11.83 -13.48
C PRO A 236 -6.83 11.23 -13.62
N LEU A 237 -6.41 10.40 -12.65
CA LEU A 237 -5.10 9.73 -12.66
C LEU A 237 -4.91 8.86 -13.92
N GLN A 238 -6.00 8.29 -14.44
CA GLN A 238 -6.03 7.57 -15.72
C GLN A 238 -5.47 8.41 -16.86
N ASP A 239 -5.91 9.66 -16.96
CA ASP A 239 -5.55 10.52 -18.08
C ASP A 239 -4.11 11.02 -17.91
N MET A 240 -3.67 11.28 -16.68
CA MET A 240 -2.26 11.63 -16.40
C MET A 240 -1.32 10.49 -16.79
N LEU A 241 -1.71 9.23 -16.51
CA LEU A 241 -0.90 8.07 -16.92
C LEU A 241 -0.80 7.95 -18.44
N LEU A 242 -1.86 8.24 -19.19
CA LEU A 242 -1.85 8.16 -20.65
C LEU A 242 -1.17 9.35 -21.34
N GLU A 243 -0.83 10.40 -20.60
CA GLU A 243 0.03 11.49 -21.09
C GLU A 243 1.52 11.16 -21.02
N GLU A 244 1.90 10.18 -20.21
CA GLU A 244 3.28 9.73 -20.13
C GLU A 244 3.67 9.09 -21.48
N PRO A 245 4.75 9.55 -22.13
CA PRO A 245 5.10 9.11 -23.48
C PRO A 245 5.40 7.61 -23.58
N GLU A 246 5.75 6.99 -22.45
CA GLU A 246 6.05 5.56 -22.34
C GLU A 246 4.84 4.71 -21.95
N LEU A 247 3.66 5.28 -21.73
CA LEU A 247 2.46 4.58 -21.29
C LEU A 247 1.30 4.90 -22.24
N SER A 248 0.96 3.96 -23.13
CA SER A 248 -0.04 4.20 -24.17
C SER A 248 -1.27 3.30 -24.04
N ARG A 249 -1.14 2.11 -23.44
CA ARG A 249 -2.24 1.14 -23.36
C ARG A 249 -2.14 0.23 -22.14
N LEU A 250 -3.30 -0.13 -21.59
CA LEU A 250 -3.39 -1.14 -20.54
C LEU A 250 -3.08 -2.53 -21.10
N GLY A 251 -2.23 -3.26 -20.39
CA GLY A 251 -1.99 -4.68 -20.62
C GLY A 251 -3.26 -5.46 -20.38
N ARG A 252 -3.61 -6.36 -21.31
CA ARG A 252 -4.73 -7.27 -21.15
C ARG A 252 -4.20 -8.56 -20.55
N THR A 253 -4.65 -8.90 -19.34
CA THR A 253 -4.48 -10.26 -18.83
C THR A 253 -5.39 -11.19 -19.64
N SER A 254 -4.83 -11.85 -20.66
CA SER A 254 -5.42 -13.06 -21.22
C SER A 254 -5.13 -14.23 -20.27
N LEU A 255 -5.69 -14.20 -19.06
CA LEU A 255 -5.76 -15.41 -18.25
C LEU A 255 -6.91 -16.24 -18.84
N SER A 256 -6.55 -17.16 -19.73
CA SER A 256 -7.42 -18.26 -20.14
C SER A 256 -7.86 -19.01 -18.88
N HIS A 257 -9.16 -19.01 -18.63
CA HIS A 257 -9.81 -19.99 -17.75
C HIS A 257 -9.76 -21.38 -18.37
#